data_AF-A0A3L5TQU2-F1
#
_entry.id   AF-A0A3L5TQU2-F1
#
_cell.length_a   1.000
_cell.length_b   1.000
_cell.length_c   1.000
_cell.angle_alpha   90.00
_cell.angle_beta   90.00
_cell.angle_gamma   90.00
#
_symmetry.space_group_name_H-M   'P 1'
#
loop_
_entity.id
_entity.type
_entity.pdbx_description
1 polymer ?
#
loop_
_entity_poly.entity_id
_entity_poly.type
_entity_poly.pdbx_seq_one_letter_code
_entity_poly.pdbx_strand_id
1 'polypeptide(L)'
;MIISVIAENPLADYDKVTSILENRWEDLPDEDKDKYFQKTSPVKTKIKRTSIGSEKKEKNLCSKMKQQNKSSKSQNSSHINLIGPLKTCGVWIGCHSNCLKIINPHRIQETVLYHNLMANHIVQSEKLEPPMQLTKSHLGETLWTTLTSLADQMCSNGIYNVIQDKRLTANGIGVTFHKELGEFTAKITELCRCIPVYGLADVKEVLQLISTTKAITVAEARPLKVLNYLQGEAVRMARQLPRQQSRDDMVDILIQKETMLPLKCENCLHNKPFYHTVYSLDDIPLTQSQAQ
;
A
#
# COMPACT_ATOMS: atom_id res chain seq x y z
N MET A 1 2.92 -6.74 33.32
CA MET A 1 4.23 -6.12 33.58
C MET A 1 4.37 -4.74 32.91
N ILE A 2 4.33 -4.62 31.58
CA ILE A 2 4.46 -3.30 30.91
C ILE A 2 3.37 -2.31 31.37
N ILE A 3 2.10 -2.75 31.40
CA ILE A 3 0.97 -1.90 31.79
C ILE A 3 1.09 -1.42 33.25
N SER A 4 1.62 -2.25 34.16
CA SER A 4 1.82 -1.86 35.56
C SER A 4 3.00 -0.90 35.73
N VAL A 5 4.09 -1.06 34.97
CA VAL A 5 5.23 -0.12 34.98
C VAL A 5 4.82 1.27 34.48
N ILE A 6 4.00 1.34 33.44
CA ILE A 6 3.48 2.60 32.89
C ILE A 6 2.49 3.28 33.86
N ALA A 7 1.64 2.49 34.53
CA ALA A 7 0.69 3.02 35.52
C ALA A 7 1.39 3.59 36.78
N GLU A 8 2.50 2.99 37.20
CA GLU A 8 3.30 3.47 38.35
C GLU A 8 4.22 4.66 37.99
N ASN A 9 4.55 4.83 36.70
CA ASN A 9 5.43 5.89 36.21
C ASN A 9 4.83 6.62 34.99
N PRO A 10 3.72 7.35 35.16
CA PRO A 10 2.96 7.91 34.03
C PRO A 10 3.67 9.04 33.27
N LEU A 11 4.75 9.62 33.85
CA LEU A 11 5.55 10.70 33.25
C LEU A 11 6.97 10.25 32.86
N ALA A 12 7.28 8.95 32.94
CA ALA A 12 8.60 8.46 32.60
C ALA A 12 8.79 8.39 31.07
N ASP A 13 9.98 8.82 30.63
CA ASP A 13 10.42 8.69 29.24
C ASP A 13 10.65 7.22 28.86
N TYR A 14 10.60 6.92 27.56
CA TYR A 14 10.67 5.57 27.00
C TYR A 14 11.91 4.79 27.47
N ASP A 15 13.07 5.44 27.49
CA ASP A 15 14.32 4.80 27.93
C ASP A 15 14.26 4.42 29.41
N LYS A 16 13.62 5.26 30.24
CA LYS A 16 13.44 4.99 31.67
C LYS A 16 12.44 3.89 31.94
N VAL A 17 11.35 3.83 31.17
CA VAL A 17 10.39 2.72 31.21
C VAL A 17 11.05 1.41 30.79
N THR A 18 11.94 1.44 29.81
CA THR A 18 12.65 0.25 29.30
C THR A 18 13.62 -0.30 30.34
N SER A 19 14.44 0.56 30.97
CA SER A 19 15.34 0.11 32.04
C SER A 19 14.60 -0.44 33.27
N ILE A 20 13.45 0.16 33.64
CA ILE A 20 12.64 -0.35 34.76
C ILE A 20 12.04 -1.72 34.41
N LEU A 21 11.64 -1.91 33.15
CA LEU A 21 11.07 -3.17 32.67
C LEU A 21 12.12 -4.28 32.63
N GLU A 22 13.34 -3.98 32.19
CA GLU A 22 14.48 -4.91 32.16
C GLU A 22 14.85 -5.37 33.57
N ASN A 23 15.03 -4.43 34.50
CA ASN A 23 15.36 -4.77 35.90
C ASN A 23 14.25 -5.62 36.54
N ARG A 24 12.98 -5.24 36.35
CA ARG A 24 11.84 -6.02 36.85
C ARG A 24 11.74 -7.40 36.21
N TRP A 25 12.18 -7.55 34.96
CA TRP A 25 12.19 -8.83 34.27
C TRP A 25 13.33 -9.73 34.78
N GLU A 26 14.50 -9.18 35.06
CA GLU A 26 15.62 -9.92 35.65
C GLU A 26 15.29 -10.43 37.05
N ASP A 27 14.64 -9.61 37.88
CA ASP A 27 14.25 -9.92 39.26
C ASP A 27 13.07 -10.91 39.39
N LEU A 28 12.42 -11.31 38.29
CA LEU A 28 11.33 -12.28 38.33
C LEU A 28 11.85 -13.72 38.52
N PRO A 29 11.20 -14.52 39.39
CA PRO A 29 11.43 -15.97 39.45
C PRO A 29 11.12 -16.65 38.10
N ASP A 30 11.87 -17.69 37.77
CA ASP A 30 11.74 -18.40 36.48
C ASP A 30 10.32 -18.98 36.27
N GLU A 31 9.64 -19.41 37.34
CA GLU A 31 8.24 -19.88 37.30
C GLU A 31 7.24 -18.78 36.84
N ASP A 32 7.53 -17.52 37.14
CA ASP A 32 6.68 -16.39 36.74
C ASP A 32 7.04 -15.87 35.35
N LYS A 33 8.31 -16.01 34.92
CA LYS A 33 8.74 -15.75 33.53
C LYS A 33 7.99 -16.67 32.56
N ASP A 34 7.80 -17.95 32.93
CA ASP A 34 7.07 -18.93 32.12
C ASP A 34 5.61 -18.54 31.85
N LYS A 35 4.94 -17.86 32.78
CA LYS A 35 3.56 -17.35 32.58
C LYS A 35 3.47 -16.32 31.45
N TYR A 36 4.54 -15.59 31.17
CA TYR A 36 4.60 -14.63 30.08
C TYR A 36 4.96 -15.30 28.73
N PHE A 37 5.76 -16.38 28.75
CA PHE A 37 6.03 -17.21 27.57
C PHE A 37 4.80 -18.03 27.14
N GLN A 38 3.98 -18.51 28.07
CA GLN A 38 2.73 -19.22 27.76
C GLN A 38 1.67 -18.30 27.12
N LYS A 39 1.65 -17.01 27.48
CA LYS A 39 0.75 -16.00 26.87
C LYS A 39 1.16 -15.55 25.47
N THR A 40 2.36 -15.91 25.01
CA THR A 40 2.90 -15.54 23.68
C THR A 40 2.99 -16.74 22.72
N SER A 41 2.53 -17.92 23.13
CA SER A 41 2.43 -19.08 22.24
C SER A 41 1.21 -18.97 21.32
N PRO A 42 1.37 -19.08 19.98
CA PRO A 42 0.24 -19.07 19.06
C PRO A 42 -0.60 -20.34 19.26
N VAL A 43 -1.90 -20.16 19.47
CA VAL A 43 -2.90 -21.24 19.49
C VAL A 43 -2.81 -21.98 18.14
N LYS A 44 -2.30 -23.22 18.18
CA LYS A 44 -2.30 -24.14 17.02
C LYS A 44 -3.71 -24.71 16.82
N THR A 45 -4.58 -23.98 16.15
CA THR A 45 -5.79 -24.57 15.57
C THR A 45 -5.40 -25.37 14.33
N LYS A 46 -5.52 -26.69 14.41
CA LYS A 46 -5.31 -27.64 13.31
C LYS A 46 -6.28 -27.36 12.17
N ILE A 47 -5.82 -26.69 11.11
CA ILE A 47 -6.49 -26.74 9.80
C ILE A 47 -5.79 -27.83 8.97
N LYS A 48 -6.57 -28.87 8.63
CA LYS A 48 -6.15 -29.98 7.76
C LYS A 48 -5.73 -29.42 6.41
N ARG A 49 -4.47 -29.62 6.03
CA ARG A 49 -4.00 -29.46 4.65
C ARG A 49 -4.58 -30.58 3.81
N THR A 50 -5.63 -30.28 3.06
CA THR A 50 -5.95 -31.02 1.84
C THR A 50 -4.98 -30.57 0.76
N SER A 51 -4.12 -31.51 0.36
CA SER A 51 -3.30 -31.45 -0.84
C SER A 51 -4.21 -31.40 -2.07
N ILE A 52 -4.31 -30.23 -2.69
CA ILE A 52 -4.75 -30.11 -4.08
C ILE A 52 -3.65 -29.34 -4.81
N GLY A 53 -3.01 -30.04 -5.74
CA GLY A 53 -1.89 -29.54 -6.51
C GLY A 53 -2.26 -28.34 -7.37
N SER A 54 -1.31 -27.42 -7.47
CA SER A 54 -1.15 -26.51 -8.61
C SER A 54 0.25 -25.93 -8.57
N GLU A 55 1.22 -26.80 -8.86
CA GLU A 55 2.49 -26.35 -9.40
C GLU A 55 2.23 -25.70 -10.77
N LYS A 56 2.96 -24.60 -11.03
CA LYS A 56 3.10 -23.84 -12.29
C LYS A 56 2.05 -22.77 -12.58
N LYS A 57 2.17 -21.60 -11.94
CA LYS A 57 1.78 -20.31 -12.56
C LYS A 57 2.36 -19.02 -11.91
N GLU A 58 3.61 -19.01 -11.44
CA GLU A 58 4.21 -17.79 -10.85
C GLU A 58 5.60 -17.40 -11.40
N LYS A 59 5.88 -17.66 -12.69
CA LYS A 59 7.12 -17.20 -13.36
C LYS A 59 6.92 -16.23 -14.53
N ASN A 60 5.76 -15.60 -14.68
CA ASN A 60 5.47 -14.78 -15.87
C ASN A 60 5.00 -13.33 -15.61
N LEU A 61 5.34 -12.73 -14.47
CA LEU A 61 5.04 -11.30 -14.25
C LEU A 61 6.17 -10.35 -14.67
N CYS A 62 7.38 -10.86 -14.96
CA CYS A 62 8.54 -10.05 -15.39
C CYS A 62 8.79 -10.05 -16.93
N SER A 63 8.06 -10.86 -17.70
CA SER A 63 8.33 -11.06 -19.14
C SER A 63 7.36 -10.34 -20.09
N LYS A 64 6.30 -9.68 -19.59
CA LYS A 64 5.26 -9.05 -20.45
C LYS A 64 5.35 -7.53 -20.66
N MET A 65 6.31 -6.83 -20.04
CA MET A 65 6.48 -5.38 -20.23
C MET A 65 7.68 -4.99 -21.12
N LYS A 66 8.34 -5.95 -21.79
CA LYS A 66 9.54 -5.69 -22.61
C LYS A 66 9.29 -5.32 -24.08
N GLN A 67 8.03 -5.19 -24.54
CA GLN A 67 7.73 -4.99 -25.97
C GLN A 67 6.94 -3.73 -26.35
N GLN A 68 6.65 -2.81 -25.44
CA GLN A 68 6.04 -1.53 -25.79
C GLN A 68 6.82 -0.40 -25.13
N ASN A 69 7.87 0.09 -25.82
CA ASN A 69 8.37 1.47 -25.77
C ASN A 69 9.69 1.60 -26.57
N LYS A 70 9.65 1.24 -27.86
CA LYS A 70 10.66 1.66 -28.86
C LYS A 70 10.02 2.60 -29.89
N SER A 71 9.41 3.68 -29.40
CA SER A 71 9.02 4.88 -30.15
C SER A 71 8.16 5.70 -29.17
N SER A 72 8.66 6.74 -28.52
CA SER A 72 8.81 8.04 -29.16
C SER A 72 9.69 8.91 -28.26
N LYS A 73 10.66 9.60 -28.86
CA LYS A 73 11.37 10.70 -28.21
C LYS A 73 10.36 11.80 -27.86
N SER A 74 10.18 12.07 -26.57
CA SER A 74 9.67 13.34 -26.08
C SER A 74 10.78 13.92 -25.20
N GLN A 75 11.40 14.99 -25.69
CA GLN A 75 12.39 15.76 -24.95
C GLN A 75 11.75 16.38 -23.70
N ASN A 76 12.58 16.58 -22.68
CA ASN A 76 12.31 17.11 -21.33
C ASN A 76 12.09 16.05 -20.25
N SER A 77 13.19 15.45 -19.78
CA SER A 77 13.34 15.18 -18.36
C SER A 77 14.81 15.27 -17.93
N SER A 78 14.98 15.78 -16.72
CA SER A 78 16.14 15.80 -15.84
C SER A 78 16.87 14.45 -15.74
N HIS A 79 17.55 14.03 -16.81
CA HIS A 79 18.28 12.78 -16.84
C HIS A 79 19.45 12.82 -15.85
N ILE A 80 19.32 12.07 -14.76
CA ILE A 80 20.41 11.82 -13.82
C ILE A 80 21.43 10.93 -14.54
N ASN A 81 22.67 11.41 -14.70
CA ASN A 81 23.74 10.59 -15.23
C ASN A 81 24.19 9.59 -14.16
N LEU A 82 23.83 8.31 -14.32
CA LEU A 82 24.19 7.24 -13.37
C LEU A 82 25.69 6.95 -13.44
N ILE A 83 26.38 7.08 -12.31
CA ILE A 83 27.81 6.80 -12.17
C ILE A 83 28.00 5.32 -11.81
N GLY A 84 27.30 4.85 -10.77
CA GLY A 84 27.36 3.44 -10.35
C GLY A 84 26.76 3.17 -8.97
N PRO A 85 26.63 1.87 -8.60
CA PRO A 85 26.14 1.45 -7.30
C PRO A 85 27.23 1.46 -6.22
N LEU A 86 26.87 1.86 -5.00
CA LEU A 86 27.62 1.52 -3.79
C LEU A 86 27.29 0.08 -3.40
N LYS A 87 28.24 -0.82 -3.66
CA LYS A 87 28.10 -2.27 -3.41
C LYS A 87 27.74 -2.60 -1.96
N THR A 88 28.13 -1.77 -0.99
CA THR A 88 27.92 -2.01 0.44
C THR A 88 26.49 -1.76 0.92
N CYS A 89 25.75 -0.85 0.27
CA CYS A 89 24.44 -0.40 0.76
C CYS A 89 23.31 -0.45 -0.28
N GLY A 90 23.58 -0.85 -1.52
CA GLY A 90 22.56 -0.94 -2.58
C GLY A 90 22.03 0.43 -3.06
N VAL A 91 22.73 1.50 -2.68
CA VAL A 91 22.46 2.87 -3.06
C VAL A 91 23.18 3.18 -4.36
N TRP A 92 22.61 4.06 -5.19
CA TRP A 92 23.22 4.49 -6.44
C TRP A 92 23.73 5.91 -6.38
N ILE A 93 24.84 6.18 -7.06
CA ILE A 93 25.36 7.53 -7.26
C ILE A 93 25.02 7.97 -8.68
N GLY A 94 24.50 9.18 -8.80
CA GLY A 94 24.32 9.84 -10.08
C GLY A 94 24.64 11.33 -9.99
N CYS A 95 24.84 11.95 -11.15
CA CYS A 95 25.05 13.38 -11.27
C CYS A 95 23.86 14.03 -11.96
N HIS A 96 23.38 15.15 -11.42
CA HIS A 96 22.28 15.92 -12.01
C HIS A 96 22.50 17.41 -11.74
N SER A 97 22.47 18.23 -12.80
CA SER A 97 22.69 19.69 -12.72
C SER A 97 23.95 20.06 -11.94
N ASN A 98 25.09 19.45 -12.28
CA ASN A 98 26.37 19.60 -11.60
C ASN A 98 26.39 19.22 -10.10
N CYS A 99 25.36 18.54 -9.59
CA CYS A 99 25.34 18.04 -8.21
C CYS A 99 25.46 16.52 -8.18
N LEU A 100 26.34 16.02 -7.31
CA LEU A 100 26.44 14.61 -6.97
C LEU A 100 25.28 14.23 -6.07
N LYS A 101 24.49 13.24 -6.49
CA LYS A 101 23.29 12.78 -5.80
C LYS A 101 23.38 11.29 -5.48
N ILE A 102 22.96 10.97 -4.26
CA ILE A 102 22.68 9.62 -3.80
C ILE A 102 21.21 9.31 -4.10
N ILE A 103 20.96 8.17 -4.74
CA ILE A 103 19.65 7.67 -5.14
C ILE A 103 19.39 6.39 -4.37
N ASN A 104 18.26 6.32 -3.66
CA ASN A 104 17.83 5.07 -3.03
C ASN A 104 16.79 4.37 -3.94
N PRO A 105 17.16 3.27 -4.63
CA PRO A 105 16.27 2.59 -5.57
C PRO A 105 15.02 2.04 -4.90
N HIS A 106 15.18 1.50 -3.69
CA HIS A 106 14.12 0.86 -2.92
C HIS A 106 13.01 1.86 -2.56
N ARG A 107 13.38 3.09 -2.19
CA ARG A 107 12.39 4.16 -1.92
C ARG A 107 11.56 4.51 -3.16
N ILE A 108 12.20 4.58 -4.32
CA ILE A 108 11.51 4.90 -5.58
C ILE A 108 10.58 3.73 -5.95
N GLN A 109 11.09 2.50 -5.90
CA GLN A 109 10.31 1.29 -6.18
C GLN A 109 9.09 1.16 -5.26
N GLU A 110 9.24 1.39 -3.96
CA GLU A 110 8.14 1.37 -3.00
C GLU A 110 7.03 2.34 -3.39
N THR A 111 7.38 3.58 -3.74
CA THR A 111 6.39 4.60 -4.10
C THR A 111 5.75 4.34 -5.46
N VAL A 112 6.53 3.90 -6.46
CA VAL A 112 5.99 3.47 -7.76
C VAL A 112 5.02 2.30 -7.58
N LEU A 113 5.39 1.29 -6.79
CA LEU A 113 4.53 0.15 -6.49
C LEU A 113 3.23 0.59 -5.82
N TYR A 114 3.30 1.49 -4.84
CA TYR A 114 2.11 2.01 -4.17
C TYR A 114 1.17 2.73 -5.14
N HIS A 115 1.67 3.64 -5.97
CA HIS A 115 0.82 4.33 -6.96
C HIS A 115 0.21 3.36 -7.97
N ASN A 116 0.97 2.35 -8.40
CA ASN A 116 0.43 1.30 -9.27
C ASN A 116 -0.67 0.48 -8.58
N LEU A 117 -0.46 0.08 -7.33
CA LEU A 117 -1.46 -0.64 -6.53
C LEU A 117 -2.73 0.20 -6.34
N MET A 118 -2.57 1.48 -6.03
CA MET A 118 -3.67 2.42 -5.85
C MET A 118 -4.58 2.49 -7.09
N ALA A 119 -3.97 2.57 -8.28
CA ALA A 119 -4.69 2.68 -9.54
C ALA A 119 -5.30 1.35 -10.01
N ASN A 120 -4.57 0.24 -9.88
CA ASN A 120 -4.86 -0.99 -10.63
C ASN A 120 -5.21 -2.22 -9.78
N HIS A 121 -4.88 -2.22 -8.48
CA HIS A 121 -5.08 -3.41 -7.66
C HIS A 121 -6.56 -3.67 -7.38
N ILE A 122 -7.00 -4.92 -7.43
CA ILE A 122 -8.33 -5.32 -6.99
C ILE A 122 -8.15 -6.10 -5.69
N VAL A 123 -8.70 -5.56 -4.60
CA VAL A 123 -8.66 -6.21 -3.29
C VAL A 123 -9.54 -7.45 -3.33
N GLN A 124 -8.97 -8.59 -2.96
CA GLN A 124 -9.69 -9.87 -3.01
C GLN A 124 -10.84 -9.88 -2.01
N SER A 125 -12.04 -10.21 -2.49
CA SER A 125 -13.25 -10.38 -1.70
C SER A 125 -13.62 -11.85 -1.53
N GLU A 126 -14.28 -12.17 -0.42
CA GLU A 126 -14.87 -13.47 -0.17
C GLU A 126 -16.39 -13.31 0.06
N LYS A 127 -17.16 -14.33 -0.31
CA LYS A 127 -18.61 -14.34 -0.11
C LYS A 127 -18.94 -14.36 1.38
N LEU A 128 -19.92 -13.55 1.75
CA LEU A 128 -20.40 -13.42 3.12
C LEU A 128 -21.59 -14.36 3.33
N GLU A 129 -21.45 -15.27 4.29
CA GLU A 129 -22.51 -16.18 4.73
C GLU A 129 -22.74 -15.98 6.24
N PRO A 130 -23.84 -15.32 6.67
CA PRO A 130 -24.97 -14.81 5.87
C PRO A 130 -24.72 -13.43 5.23
N PRO A 131 -25.37 -13.09 4.09
CA PRO A 131 -25.32 -11.75 3.50
C PRO A 131 -25.80 -10.66 4.48
N MET A 132 -25.14 -9.51 4.49
CA MET A 132 -25.46 -8.41 5.40
C MET A 132 -26.46 -7.46 4.74
N GLN A 133 -27.61 -7.24 5.39
CA GLN A 133 -28.63 -6.34 4.88
C GLN A 133 -28.22 -4.87 5.08
N LEU A 134 -28.34 -4.08 4.01
CA LEU A 134 -28.19 -2.63 4.05
C LEU A 134 -29.57 -2.00 4.15
N THR A 135 -29.73 -1.14 5.15
CA THR A 135 -30.95 -0.34 5.35
C THR A 135 -30.64 1.13 5.20
N LYS A 136 -31.67 1.94 4.94
CA LYS A 136 -31.58 3.40 4.93
C LYS A 136 -31.02 3.96 6.25
N SER A 137 -31.35 3.34 7.38
CA SER A 137 -30.82 3.74 8.69
C SER A 137 -29.31 3.49 8.85
N HIS A 138 -28.77 2.46 8.20
CA HIS A 138 -27.34 2.21 8.23
C HIS A 138 -26.56 3.25 7.42
N LEU A 139 -27.01 3.59 6.22
CA LEU A 139 -26.25 4.43 5.28
C LEU A 139 -26.57 5.93 5.39
N GLY A 140 -27.76 6.28 5.88
CA GLY A 140 -28.30 7.63 5.76
C GLY A 140 -28.84 7.89 4.35
N GLU A 141 -29.64 8.95 4.21
CA GLU A 141 -30.40 9.25 2.99
C GLU A 141 -29.49 9.56 1.79
N THR A 142 -28.40 10.32 2.01
CA THR A 142 -27.47 10.75 0.96
C THR A 142 -26.67 9.61 0.34
N LEU A 143 -26.18 8.68 1.16
CA LEU A 143 -25.45 7.52 0.68
C LEU A 143 -26.40 6.47 0.08
N TRP A 144 -27.63 6.40 0.58
CA TRP A 144 -28.65 5.54 0.03
C TRP A 144 -29.07 5.95 -1.38
N THR A 145 -29.28 7.25 -1.61
CA THR A 145 -29.57 7.77 -2.96
C THR A 145 -28.39 7.57 -3.90
N THR A 146 -27.15 7.72 -3.41
CA THR A 146 -25.95 7.41 -4.19
C THR A 146 -25.91 5.93 -4.59
N LEU A 147 -26.14 5.01 -3.65
CA LEU A 147 -26.20 3.57 -3.93
C LEU A 147 -27.32 3.22 -4.92
N THR A 148 -28.48 3.86 -4.78
CA THR A 148 -29.62 3.67 -5.68
C THR A 148 -29.31 4.18 -7.09
N SER A 149 -28.65 5.34 -7.22
CA SER A 149 -28.19 5.88 -8.50
C SER A 149 -27.19 4.95 -9.20
N LEU A 150 -26.25 4.36 -8.44
CA LEU A 150 -25.32 3.37 -8.99
C LEU A 150 -26.04 2.09 -9.46
N ALA A 151 -27.11 1.69 -8.78
CA ALA A 151 -27.94 0.57 -9.18
C ALA A 151 -28.81 0.90 -10.41
N ASP A 152 -29.36 2.11 -10.49
CA ASP A 152 -30.21 2.56 -11.61
C ASP A 152 -29.45 2.72 -12.92
N GLN A 153 -28.13 2.94 -12.86
CA GLN A 153 -27.24 2.90 -14.04
C GLN A 153 -27.11 1.48 -14.63
N MET A 154 -27.59 0.45 -13.93
CA MET A 154 -27.49 -0.95 -14.35
C MET A 154 -28.85 -1.45 -14.86
N CYS A 155 -28.91 -1.86 -16.13
CA CYS A 155 -30.09 -2.52 -16.69
C CYS A 155 -30.33 -3.86 -15.97
N SER A 156 -31.45 -3.96 -15.27
CA SER A 156 -31.80 -5.10 -14.42
C SER A 156 -32.84 -5.98 -15.11
N ASN A 157 -32.45 -7.19 -15.53
CA ASN A 157 -33.37 -8.17 -16.13
C ASN A 157 -33.64 -9.38 -15.20
N GLY A 158 -33.13 -9.35 -13.95
CA GLY A 158 -33.24 -10.44 -12.98
C GLY A 158 -33.70 -9.99 -11.59
N ILE A 159 -34.08 -10.98 -10.75
CA ILE A 159 -34.57 -10.77 -9.38
C ILE A 159 -33.47 -10.17 -8.49
N TYR A 160 -32.24 -10.69 -8.55
CA TYR A 160 -31.10 -10.14 -7.83
C TYR A 160 -30.04 -9.62 -8.79
N ASN A 161 -29.70 -8.34 -8.68
CA ASN A 161 -28.69 -7.69 -9.53
C ASN A 161 -27.46 -7.32 -8.70
N VAL A 162 -26.27 -7.40 -9.30
CA VAL A 162 -25.00 -7.06 -8.64
C VAL A 162 -24.55 -5.67 -9.11
N ILE A 163 -24.15 -4.81 -8.19
CA ILE A 163 -23.56 -3.51 -8.52
C ILE A 163 -22.14 -3.75 -9.06
N GLN A 164 -21.92 -3.50 -10.35
CA GLN A 164 -20.63 -3.70 -11.02
C GLN A 164 -19.70 -2.48 -11.00
N ASP A 165 -19.96 -1.50 -10.14
CA ASP A 165 -19.13 -0.30 -10.04
C ASP A 165 -17.69 -0.67 -9.65
N LYS A 166 -16.73 -0.32 -10.51
CA LYS A 166 -15.30 -0.62 -10.31
C LYS A 166 -14.76 -0.07 -8.98
N ARG A 167 -15.29 1.05 -8.48
CA ARG A 167 -14.87 1.66 -7.22
C ARG A 167 -15.31 0.83 -6.01
N LEU A 168 -16.43 0.10 -6.12
CA LEU A 168 -16.85 -0.84 -5.07
C LEU A 168 -16.10 -2.18 -5.21
N THR A 169 -16.11 -2.76 -6.41
CA THR A 169 -15.52 -4.09 -6.65
C THR A 169 -14.00 -4.10 -6.46
N ALA A 170 -13.28 -3.05 -6.87
CA ALA A 170 -11.83 -2.95 -6.65
C ALA A 170 -11.45 -2.81 -5.16
N ASN A 171 -12.37 -2.33 -4.32
CA ASN A 171 -12.19 -2.28 -2.87
C ASN A 171 -12.61 -3.59 -2.17
N GLY A 172 -12.94 -4.63 -2.95
CA GLY A 172 -13.34 -5.92 -2.40
C GLY A 172 -14.72 -5.89 -1.77
N ILE A 173 -15.62 -5.03 -2.26
CA ILE A 173 -17.01 -4.92 -1.80
C ILE A 173 -17.94 -5.38 -2.92
N GLY A 174 -18.71 -6.43 -2.66
CA GLY A 174 -19.79 -6.90 -3.52
C GLY A 174 -21.15 -6.55 -2.92
N VAL A 175 -21.95 -5.77 -3.65
CA VAL A 175 -23.31 -5.39 -3.25
C VAL A 175 -24.30 -5.93 -4.26
N THR A 176 -25.33 -6.60 -3.75
CA THR A 176 -26.50 -7.00 -4.52
C THR A 176 -27.69 -6.12 -4.18
N PHE A 177 -28.57 -5.90 -5.14
CA PHE A 177 -29.79 -5.15 -4.94
C PHE A 177 -30.98 -5.82 -5.61
N HIS A 178 -32.16 -5.52 -5.07
CA HIS A 178 -33.46 -5.95 -5.56
C HIS A 178 -34.38 -4.73 -5.57
N LYS A 179 -35.06 -4.51 -6.71
CA LYS A 179 -35.99 -3.39 -6.90
C LYS A 179 -37.34 -3.97 -7.31
N GLU A 180 -38.32 -3.90 -6.43
CA GLU A 180 -39.68 -4.39 -6.69
C GLU A 180 -40.69 -3.34 -6.24
N LEU A 181 -41.66 -3.01 -7.11
CA LEU A 181 -42.80 -2.11 -6.81
C LEU A 181 -42.43 -0.76 -6.14
N GLY A 182 -41.21 -0.25 -6.38
CA GLY A 182 -40.71 1.02 -5.82
C GLY A 182 -39.88 0.88 -4.54
N GLU A 183 -39.79 -0.31 -3.95
CA GLU A 183 -38.88 -0.59 -2.85
C GLU A 183 -37.52 -1.07 -3.36
N PHE A 184 -36.47 -0.34 -2.97
CA PHE A 184 -35.08 -0.72 -3.21
C PHE A 184 -34.53 -1.38 -1.95
N THR A 185 -34.03 -2.60 -2.07
CA THR A 185 -33.32 -3.30 -0.99
C THR A 185 -31.92 -3.69 -1.46
N ALA A 186 -30.93 -3.54 -0.59
CA ALA A 186 -29.54 -3.85 -0.91
C ALA A 186 -28.94 -4.77 0.16
N LYS A 187 -28.06 -5.67 -0.25
CA LYS A 187 -27.37 -6.63 0.61
C LYS A 187 -25.89 -6.71 0.20
N ILE A 188 -25.00 -6.63 1.18
CA ILE A 188 -23.58 -6.90 0.98
C ILE A 188 -23.41 -8.42 0.93
N THR A 189 -22.92 -8.90 -0.21
CA THR A 189 -22.68 -10.33 -0.47
C THR A 189 -21.21 -10.69 -0.43
N GLU A 190 -20.30 -9.74 -0.64
CA GLU A 190 -18.86 -10.00 -0.65
C GLU A 190 -18.09 -8.88 0.07
N LEU A 191 -17.08 -9.27 0.86
CA LEU A 191 -16.18 -8.36 1.58
C LEU A 191 -14.74 -8.90 1.59
N CYS A 192 -13.75 -8.01 1.62
CA CYS A 192 -12.35 -8.41 1.85
C CYS A 192 -12.16 -8.96 3.28
N ARG A 193 -11.43 -10.09 3.36
CA ARG A 193 -10.96 -10.68 4.63
C ARG A 193 -9.50 -10.39 4.93
N CYS A 194 -8.78 -9.91 3.92
CA CYS A 194 -7.39 -9.46 3.97
C CYS A 194 -7.13 -8.31 4.95
N ILE A 195 -8.11 -7.44 5.16
CA ILE A 195 -7.99 -6.23 5.96
C ILE A 195 -8.72 -6.46 7.30
N PRO A 196 -8.04 -6.29 8.45
CA PRO A 196 -8.67 -6.44 9.75
C PRO A 196 -9.83 -5.46 9.94
N VAL A 197 -10.94 -5.95 10.51
CA VAL A 197 -12.12 -5.13 10.85
C VAL A 197 -12.70 -4.41 9.62
N TYR A 198 -12.61 -5.03 8.43
CA TYR A 198 -13.21 -4.48 7.20
C TYR A 198 -14.70 -4.85 7.12
N GLY A 199 -15.58 -3.86 6.96
CA GLY A 199 -17.02 -4.10 6.98
C GLY A 199 -17.86 -2.88 6.61
N LEU A 200 -19.03 -2.74 7.25
CA LEU A 200 -20.03 -1.71 6.91
C LEU A 200 -19.48 -0.28 6.98
N ALA A 201 -18.61 0.02 7.95
CA ALA A 201 -18.00 1.35 8.07
C ALA A 201 -17.20 1.72 6.81
N ASP A 202 -16.44 0.77 6.26
CA ASP A 202 -15.63 0.98 5.06
C ASP A 202 -16.51 1.11 3.81
N VAL A 203 -17.63 0.37 3.75
CA VAL A 203 -18.63 0.55 2.67
C VAL A 203 -19.20 1.97 2.69
N LYS A 204 -19.52 2.50 3.87
CA LYS A 204 -19.98 3.89 4.01
C LYS A 204 -18.92 4.87 3.53
N GLU A 205 -17.67 4.65 3.93
CA GLU A 205 -16.55 5.51 3.55
C GLU A 205 -16.36 5.54 2.02
N VAL A 206 -16.39 4.38 1.35
CA VAL A 206 -16.33 4.32 -0.12
C VAL A 206 -17.47 5.09 -0.77
N LEU A 207 -18.70 4.90 -0.28
CA LEU A 207 -19.87 5.63 -0.81
C LEU A 207 -19.78 7.13 -0.53
N GLN A 208 -19.22 7.55 0.60
CA GLN A 208 -18.94 8.94 0.91
C GLN A 208 -17.90 9.52 -0.04
N LEU A 209 -16.84 8.79 -0.36
CA LEU A 209 -15.82 9.22 -1.32
C LEU A 209 -16.41 9.39 -2.73
N ILE A 210 -17.34 8.51 -3.10
CA ILE A 210 -18.06 8.60 -4.37
C ILE A 210 -19.03 9.78 -4.38
N SER A 211 -19.75 10.04 -3.29
CA SER A 211 -20.80 11.07 -3.22
C SER A 211 -20.25 12.48 -2.97
N THR A 212 -19.47 12.65 -1.92
CA THR A 212 -18.97 13.94 -1.42
C THR A 212 -17.82 14.46 -2.27
N THR A 213 -16.80 13.62 -2.49
CA THR A 213 -15.60 13.98 -3.25
C THR A 213 -15.74 13.71 -4.75
N LYS A 214 -16.86 13.12 -5.18
CA LYS A 214 -17.11 12.75 -6.59
C LYS A 214 -15.96 11.96 -7.19
N ALA A 215 -15.39 11.03 -6.42
CA ALA A 215 -14.25 10.22 -6.85
C ALA A 215 -14.53 9.57 -8.21
N ILE A 216 -13.73 9.92 -9.22
CA ILE A 216 -13.88 9.41 -10.58
C ILE A 216 -13.08 8.13 -10.73
N THR A 217 -11.92 8.09 -10.07
CA THR A 217 -10.98 6.97 -10.15
C THR A 217 -11.12 6.02 -8.98
N VAL A 218 -10.66 4.78 -9.17
CA VAL A 218 -10.58 3.78 -8.09
C VAL A 218 -9.65 4.25 -6.97
N ALA A 219 -8.55 4.94 -7.31
CA ALA A 219 -7.57 5.44 -6.35
C ALA A 219 -8.18 6.47 -5.38
N GLU A 220 -9.07 7.35 -5.87
CA GLU A 220 -9.75 8.37 -5.06
C GLU A 220 -10.87 7.77 -4.20
N ALA A 221 -11.45 6.65 -4.62
CA ALA A 221 -12.52 5.96 -3.89
C ALA A 221 -11.99 4.91 -2.90
N ARG A 222 -10.69 4.89 -2.58
CA ARG A 222 -10.11 3.97 -1.60
C ARG A 222 -10.38 4.45 -0.17
N PRO A 223 -10.99 3.62 0.70
CA PRO A 223 -11.14 3.95 2.11
C PRO A 223 -9.77 3.86 2.82
N LEU A 224 -9.65 4.55 3.96
CA LEU A 224 -8.40 4.69 4.70
C LEU A 224 -7.75 3.34 5.04
N LYS A 225 -8.53 2.32 5.39
CA LYS A 225 -7.98 0.99 5.68
C LYS A 225 -7.36 0.33 4.46
N VAL A 226 -7.94 0.53 3.27
CA VAL A 226 -7.37 0.01 2.01
C VAL A 226 -6.11 0.80 1.65
N LEU A 227 -6.08 2.12 1.87
CA LEU A 227 -4.86 2.91 1.69
C LEU A 227 -3.70 2.35 2.51
N ASN A 228 -3.92 2.14 3.81
CA ASN A 228 -2.91 1.61 4.73
C ASN A 228 -2.49 0.18 4.37
N TYR A 229 -3.44 -0.65 3.96
CA TYR A 229 -3.16 -2.00 3.48
C TYR A 229 -2.27 -1.99 2.23
N LEU A 230 -2.61 -1.20 1.21
CA LEU A 230 -1.83 -1.11 -0.02
C LEU A 230 -0.45 -0.49 0.21
N GLN A 231 -0.33 0.46 1.14
CA GLN A 231 0.97 1.00 1.56
C GLN A 231 1.84 -0.10 2.19
N GLY A 232 1.28 -0.89 3.11
CA GLY A 232 1.98 -2.03 3.72
C GLY A 232 2.39 -3.07 2.69
N GLU A 233 1.50 -3.38 1.74
CA GLU A 233 1.78 -4.32 0.65
C GLU A 233 2.87 -3.80 -0.29
N ALA A 234 2.87 -2.51 -0.65
CA ALA A 234 3.92 -1.89 -1.44
C ALA A 234 5.30 -2.03 -0.76
N VAL A 235 5.37 -1.75 0.55
CA VAL A 235 6.60 -1.92 1.34
C VAL A 235 7.03 -3.39 1.37
N ARG A 236 6.09 -4.31 1.61
CA ARG A 236 6.35 -5.76 1.64
C ARG A 236 6.91 -6.25 0.31
N MET A 237 6.28 -5.87 -0.81
CA MET A 237 6.73 -6.21 -2.16
C MET A 237 8.09 -5.60 -2.49
N ALA A 238 8.31 -4.32 -2.16
CA ALA A 238 9.58 -3.66 -2.40
C ALA A 238 10.73 -4.35 -1.66
N ARG A 239 10.51 -4.83 -0.43
CA ARG A 239 11.52 -5.58 0.35
C ARG A 239 11.88 -6.94 -0.24
N GLN A 240 11.02 -7.52 -1.07
CA GLN A 240 11.30 -8.78 -1.78
C GLN A 240 12.16 -8.56 -3.03
N LEU A 241 12.34 -7.32 -3.48
CA LEU A 241 13.21 -7.00 -4.60
C LEU A 241 14.70 -7.13 -4.21
N PRO A 242 15.58 -7.49 -5.17
CA PRO A 242 17.01 -7.55 -4.93
C PRO A 242 17.55 -6.21 -4.39
N ARG A 243 18.38 -6.26 -3.34
CA ARG A 243 19.03 -5.04 -2.81
C ARG A 243 20.03 -4.42 -3.79
N GLN A 244 20.65 -5.27 -4.61
CA GLN A 244 21.57 -4.86 -5.65
C GLN A 244 20.80 -4.82 -6.96
N GLN A 245 20.74 -3.64 -7.56
CA GLN A 245 20.11 -3.40 -8.85
C GLN A 245 21.21 -3.24 -9.90
N SER A 246 21.00 -3.73 -11.12
CA SER A 246 21.90 -3.45 -12.24
C SER A 246 21.69 -2.02 -12.75
N ARG A 247 22.56 -1.55 -13.67
CA ARG A 247 22.39 -0.24 -14.30
C ARG A 247 21.09 -0.17 -15.10
N ASP A 248 20.74 -1.24 -15.80
CA ASP A 248 19.52 -1.31 -16.60
C ASP A 248 18.29 -1.26 -15.69
N ASP A 249 18.29 -2.02 -14.58
CA ASP A 249 17.20 -1.96 -13.61
C ASP A 249 17.01 -0.56 -13.02
N MET A 250 18.11 0.16 -12.79
CA MET A 250 18.04 1.55 -12.30
C MET A 250 17.45 2.52 -13.31
N VAL A 251 17.81 2.37 -14.58
CA VAL A 251 17.23 3.18 -15.65
C VAL A 251 15.74 2.89 -15.73
N ASP A 252 15.33 1.62 -15.66
CA ASP A 252 13.93 1.23 -15.66
C ASP A 252 13.17 1.82 -14.45
N ILE A 253 13.75 1.81 -13.25
CA ILE A 253 13.15 2.41 -12.05
C ILE A 253 12.96 3.93 -12.23
N LEU A 254 13.93 4.63 -12.82
CA LEU A 254 13.82 6.08 -13.06
C LEU A 254 12.75 6.40 -14.12
N ILE A 255 12.67 5.60 -15.18
CA ILE A 255 11.61 5.74 -16.20
C ILE A 255 10.23 5.46 -15.57
N GLN A 256 10.11 4.41 -14.77
CA GLN A 256 8.86 4.10 -14.06
C GLN A 256 8.45 5.21 -13.10
N LYS A 257 9.42 5.84 -12.40
CA LYS A 257 9.16 7.00 -11.57
C LYS A 257 8.55 8.15 -12.38
N GLU A 258 9.16 8.52 -13.50
CA GLU A 258 8.71 9.64 -14.33
C GLU A 258 7.35 9.39 -14.97
N THR A 259 7.02 8.13 -15.26
CA THR A 259 5.76 7.75 -15.91
C THR A 259 4.59 7.54 -14.93
N MET A 260 4.86 7.02 -13.73
CA MET A 260 3.81 6.58 -12.79
C MET A 260 3.59 7.55 -11.63
N LEU A 261 4.58 8.38 -11.27
CA LEU A 261 4.44 9.33 -10.17
C LEU A 261 3.98 10.71 -10.66
N PRO A 262 3.22 11.46 -9.84
CA PRO A 262 2.94 12.86 -10.12
C PRO A 262 4.23 13.68 -10.29
N LEU A 263 4.22 14.68 -11.17
CA LEU A 263 5.38 15.50 -11.54
C LEU A 263 6.13 16.16 -10.35
N LYS A 264 5.49 16.30 -9.19
CA LYS A 264 6.06 16.89 -7.96
C LYS A 264 6.35 15.87 -6.85
N CYS A 265 6.28 14.57 -7.14
CA CYS A 265 6.59 13.55 -6.16
C CYS A 265 8.12 13.40 -6.03
N GLU A 266 8.68 13.98 -4.97
CA GLU A 266 10.11 13.88 -4.64
C GLU A 266 10.39 13.05 -3.38
N ASN A 267 9.34 12.63 -2.69
CA ASN A 267 9.40 11.96 -1.40
C ASN A 267 8.74 10.58 -1.49
N CYS A 268 9.28 9.64 -0.71
CA CYS A 268 8.69 8.31 -0.57
C CYS A 268 7.45 8.31 0.34
N LEU A 269 6.82 7.14 0.52
CA LEU A 269 5.63 6.96 1.38
C LEU A 269 5.87 7.31 2.86
N HIS A 270 7.13 7.51 3.24
CA HIS A 270 7.57 7.92 4.57
C HIS A 270 8.05 9.39 4.61
N ASN A 271 7.70 10.20 3.59
CA ASN A 271 8.13 11.58 3.40
C ASN A 271 9.65 11.81 3.30
N LYS A 272 10.45 10.76 3.06
CA LYS A 272 11.91 10.90 2.86
C LYS A 272 12.21 11.16 1.39
N PRO A 273 13.17 12.03 1.04
CA PRO A 273 13.47 12.33 -0.35
C PRO A 273 14.03 11.10 -1.09
N PHE A 274 13.73 11.00 -2.39
CA PHE A 274 14.30 9.99 -3.29
C PHE A 274 15.79 10.21 -3.55
N TYR A 275 16.19 11.48 -3.59
CA TYR A 275 17.55 11.91 -3.85
C TYR A 275 18.12 12.64 -2.65
N HIS A 276 19.39 12.41 -2.36
CA HIS A 276 20.14 13.19 -1.40
C HIS A 276 21.34 13.82 -2.10
N THR A 277 21.44 15.15 -2.08
CA THR A 277 22.59 15.86 -2.65
C THR A 277 23.76 15.70 -1.70
N VAL A 278 24.85 15.13 -2.21
CA VAL A 278 26.09 14.92 -1.44
C VAL A 278 27.02 16.11 -1.59
N TYR A 279 27.16 16.62 -2.81
CA TYR A 279 28.13 17.67 -3.12
C TYR A 279 27.74 18.41 -4.39
N SER A 280 27.98 19.73 -4.44
CA SER A 280 27.89 20.51 -5.67
C SER A 280 29.26 20.55 -6.34
N LEU A 281 29.35 20.14 -7.60
CA LEU A 281 30.61 20.18 -8.35
C LEU A 281 31.02 21.62 -8.69
N ASP A 282 30.13 22.60 -8.53
CA ASP A 282 30.45 24.04 -8.62
C ASP A 282 31.38 24.50 -7.48
N ASP A 283 31.39 23.76 -6.36
CA ASP A 283 32.19 24.08 -5.17
C ASP A 283 33.59 23.45 -5.22
N ILE A 284 33.93 22.72 -6.30
CA ILE A 284 35.29 22.19 -6.48
C ILE A 284 36.21 23.38 -6.73
N PRO A 285 37.15 23.71 -5.82
CA PRO A 285 38.15 24.71 -6.12
C PRO A 285 38.90 24.21 -7.36
N LEU A 286 38.92 25.01 -8.42
CA LEU A 286 39.74 24.79 -9.61
C LEU A 286 41.19 24.61 -9.16
N THR A 287 41.61 23.38 -8.88
CA THR A 287 42.98 23.08 -8.57
C THR A 287 43.79 23.31 -9.83
N GLN A 288 44.78 24.17 -9.66
CA GLN A 288 45.80 24.58 -10.63
C GLN A 288 46.27 23.41 -11.50
N SER A 289 45.64 23.23 -12.66
CA SER A 289 46.17 22.43 -13.77
C SER A 289 46.30 23.26 -15.05
N GLN A 290 46.34 24.58 -14.88
CA GLN A 290 46.80 25.55 -15.87
C GLN A 290 47.86 26.43 -15.20
N ALA A 291 49.00 25.84 -14.89
CA ALA A 291 50.27 26.55 -14.81
C ALA A 291 51.24 25.78 -15.71
N GLN A 292 51.83 26.54 -16.61
CA GLN A 292 52.67 26.15 -17.75
C GLN A 292 53.88 25.29 -17.36
#